data_AF-A0A7G8Q4L2-F1
#
_entry.id   AF-A0A7G8Q4L2-F1
#
_cell.length_a   1.000
_cell.length_b   1.000
_cell.length_c   1.000
_cell.angle_alpha   90.00
_cell.angle_beta   90.00
_cell.angle_gamma   90.00
#
_symmetry.space_group_name_H-M   'P 1'
#
loop_
_entity.id
_entity.type
_entity.pdbx_description
1 polymer ?
#
loop_
_entity_poly.entity_id
_entity_poly.type
_entity_poly.pdbx_seq_one_letter_code
_entity_poly.pdbx_strand_id
1 'polypeptide(L)'
;MSKNLNAKLSISVRKDIARKVLDHRFGDTAKQLKAKRNALALDLYNLIYPEATRKLMSQLPSGFLPVSANVSVVINGYAHNYALADYLPGNVNAHYGSGHRFLEKTSIGAKLEARCNALDAEDRDYKTDFSKALQEVEAALAGFNTYKQLLESWPEVKPFVEIPEAANRQLPVSKVADLNARLNLPVKTAKEKRTASAKKAA
;
A
#
# COMPACT_ATOMS: atom_id res chain seq x y z
N MET A 1 17.24 -23.24 -15.64
CA MET A 1 17.56 -23.03 -14.21
C MET A 1 16.41 -23.59 -13.38
N SER A 2 16.70 -24.42 -12.36
CA SER A 2 15.65 -25.08 -11.58
C SER A 2 15.08 -24.16 -10.50
N LYS A 3 13.76 -23.98 -10.45
CA LYS A 3 13.06 -23.18 -9.43
C LYS A 3 13.09 -23.90 -8.08
N ASN A 4 13.32 -23.17 -6.97
CA ASN A 4 13.35 -23.76 -5.64
C ASN A 4 11.96 -23.81 -4.98
N LEU A 5 11.17 -24.82 -5.35
CA LEU A 5 9.80 -25.00 -4.80
C LEU A 5 9.78 -25.29 -3.29
N ASN A 6 10.88 -25.80 -2.72
CA ASN A 6 10.97 -26.07 -1.29
C ASN A 6 11.35 -24.84 -0.46
N ALA A 7 11.60 -23.69 -1.10
CA ALA A 7 11.85 -22.45 -0.38
C ALA A 7 10.65 -22.07 0.51
N LYS A 8 10.96 -21.57 1.70
CA LYS A 8 9.95 -21.15 2.68
C LYS A 8 9.25 -19.87 2.22
N LEU A 9 7.93 -19.80 2.39
CA LEU A 9 7.19 -18.53 2.23
C LEU A 9 7.47 -17.63 3.43
N SER A 10 8.05 -16.47 3.17
CA SER A 10 8.16 -15.41 4.16
C SER A 10 6.83 -14.66 4.30
N ILE A 11 6.65 -13.95 5.42
CA ILE A 11 5.48 -13.09 5.64
C ILE A 11 5.36 -12.04 4.52
N SER A 12 6.48 -11.46 4.11
CA SER A 12 6.51 -10.47 3.02
C SER A 12 6.03 -11.06 1.70
N VAL A 13 6.45 -12.29 1.36
CA VAL A 13 6.01 -12.98 0.14
C VAL A 13 4.52 -13.26 0.19
N ARG A 14 3.97 -13.71 1.32
CA ARG A 14 2.53 -13.93 1.47
C ARG A 14 1.73 -12.65 1.25
N LYS A 15 2.16 -11.52 1.84
CA LYS A 15 1.53 -10.21 1.63
C LYS A 15 1.59 -9.75 0.17
N ASP A 16 2.71 -9.98 -0.51
CA ASP A 16 2.84 -9.66 -1.93
C ASP A 16 1.88 -10.49 -2.80
N ILE A 17 1.82 -11.80 -2.57
CA ILE A 17 0.88 -12.70 -3.27
C ILE A 17 -0.57 -12.25 -3.02
N ALA A 18 -0.94 -11.99 -1.77
CA ALA A 18 -2.27 -11.51 -1.42
C ALA A 18 -2.63 -10.23 -2.18
N ARG A 19 -1.71 -9.26 -2.19
CA ARG A 19 -1.90 -8.00 -2.92
C ARG A 19 -2.08 -8.22 -4.42
N LYS A 20 -1.28 -9.08 -5.04
CA LYS A 20 -1.36 -9.40 -6.48
C LYS A 20 -2.68 -10.09 -6.84
N VAL A 21 -3.13 -11.04 -6.02
CA VAL A 21 -4.43 -11.72 -6.20
C VAL A 21 -5.59 -10.73 -6.10
N LEU A 22 -5.58 -9.86 -5.08
CA LEU A 22 -6.61 -8.86 -4.90
C LEU A 22 -6.58 -7.80 -5.99
N ASP A 23 -5.39 -7.35 -6.42
CA ASP A 23 -5.26 -6.38 -7.52
C ASP A 23 -5.83 -6.94 -8.82
N HIS A 24 -5.62 -8.23 -9.10
CA HIS A 24 -6.25 -8.90 -10.24
C HIS A 24 -7.79 -8.88 -10.16
N ARG A 25 -8.38 -9.03 -8.96
CA ARG A 25 -9.85 -9.04 -8.78
C ARG A 25 -10.47 -7.64 -8.72
N PHE A 26 -9.83 -6.74 -8.00
CA PHE A 26 -10.37 -5.45 -7.57
C PHE A 26 -9.72 -4.25 -8.27
N GLY A 27 -8.62 -4.45 -8.99
CA GLY A 27 -7.84 -3.37 -9.61
C GLY A 27 -8.64 -2.54 -10.61
N ASP A 28 -9.48 -3.18 -11.42
CA ASP A 28 -10.32 -2.44 -12.38
C ASP A 28 -11.44 -1.66 -11.68
N THR A 29 -12.07 -2.23 -10.65
CA THR A 29 -13.03 -1.51 -9.80
C THR A 29 -12.37 -0.31 -9.13
N ALA A 30 -11.15 -0.47 -8.60
CA ALA A 30 -10.39 0.60 -7.98
C ALA A 30 -10.09 1.73 -8.98
N LYS A 31 -9.68 1.39 -10.21
CA LYS A 31 -9.45 2.37 -11.29
C LYS A 31 -10.74 3.11 -11.67
N GLN A 32 -11.86 2.39 -11.79
CA GLN A 32 -13.16 2.98 -12.10
C GLN A 32 -13.63 3.94 -11.01
N LEU A 33 -13.55 3.53 -9.74
CA LEU A 33 -13.87 4.39 -8.59
C LEU A 33 -12.98 5.64 -8.55
N LYS A 34 -11.68 5.48 -8.80
CA LYS A 34 -10.74 6.60 -8.90
C LYS A 34 -11.14 7.57 -10.03
N ALA A 35 -11.51 7.06 -11.20
CA ALA A 35 -11.94 7.88 -12.33
C ALA A 35 -13.25 8.62 -12.02
N LYS A 36 -14.24 7.94 -11.44
CA LYS A 36 -15.51 8.54 -10.98
C LYS A 36 -15.27 9.66 -9.96
N ARG A 37 -14.38 9.42 -9.00
CA ARG A 37 -13.98 10.42 -7.99
C ARG A 37 -13.32 11.64 -8.59
N ASN A 38 -12.40 11.44 -9.52
CA ASN A 38 -11.75 12.54 -10.20
C ASN A 38 -12.76 13.38 -11.01
N ALA A 39 -13.66 12.73 -11.75
CA ALA A 39 -14.70 13.42 -12.50
C ALA A 39 -15.63 14.23 -11.56
N LEU A 40 -16.02 13.66 -10.43
CA LEU A 40 -16.80 14.38 -9.42
C LEU A 40 -16.02 15.55 -8.81
N ALA A 41 -14.74 15.37 -8.48
CA ALA A 41 -13.88 16.42 -7.96
C ALA A 41 -13.77 17.59 -8.94
N LEU A 42 -13.66 17.31 -10.24
CA LEU A 42 -13.63 18.34 -11.29
C LEU A 42 -14.98 19.06 -11.42
N ASP A 43 -16.10 18.35 -11.32
CA ASP A 43 -17.43 18.97 -11.30
C ASP A 43 -17.59 19.92 -10.09
N LEU A 44 -17.13 19.50 -8.92
CA LEU A 44 -17.13 20.32 -7.71
C LEU A 44 -16.21 21.54 -7.86
N TYR A 45 -15.01 21.36 -8.42
CA TYR A 45 -14.10 22.45 -8.73
C TYR A 45 -14.75 23.49 -9.66
N ASN A 46 -15.39 23.01 -10.74
CA ASN A 46 -16.07 23.86 -11.71
C ASN A 46 -17.29 24.60 -11.12
N LEU A 47 -17.92 24.01 -10.12
CA LEU A 47 -19.00 24.64 -9.35
C LEU A 47 -18.48 25.72 -8.39
N ILE A 48 -17.30 25.53 -7.79
CA ILE A 48 -16.67 26.50 -6.90
C ILE A 48 -16.14 27.68 -7.71
N TYR A 49 -15.46 27.40 -8.83
CA TYR A 49 -14.88 28.38 -9.72
C TYR A 49 -15.52 28.27 -11.10
N PRO A 50 -16.54 29.10 -11.41
CA PRO A 50 -17.12 29.16 -12.75
C PRO A 50 -16.08 29.51 -13.82
N GLU A 51 -16.40 29.24 -15.09
CA GLU A 51 -15.48 29.42 -16.21
C GLU A 51 -14.89 30.84 -16.29
N ALA A 52 -15.72 31.87 -16.09
CA ALA A 52 -15.27 33.26 -16.06
C ALA A 52 -14.20 33.49 -14.98
N THR A 53 -14.39 32.93 -13.78
CA THR A 53 -13.41 33.01 -12.69
C THR A 53 -12.14 32.25 -13.04
N ARG A 54 -12.24 31.03 -13.58
CA ARG A 54 -11.07 30.24 -14.00
C ARG A 54 -10.24 30.97 -15.06
N LYS A 55 -10.90 31.67 -15.98
CA LYS A 55 -10.24 32.50 -17.00
C LYS A 55 -9.48 33.68 -16.39
N LEU A 56 -10.01 34.30 -15.34
CA LEU A 56 -9.27 35.33 -14.60
C LEU A 56 -8.10 34.72 -13.82
N MET A 57 -8.30 33.55 -13.20
CA MET A 57 -7.26 32.85 -12.45
C MET A 57 -6.07 32.46 -13.34
N SER A 58 -6.31 32.07 -14.60
CA SER A 58 -5.24 31.72 -15.53
C SER A 58 -4.44 32.92 -16.07
N GLN A 59 -4.93 34.15 -15.89
CA GLN A 59 -4.22 35.39 -16.26
C GLN A 59 -3.28 35.88 -15.16
N LEU A 60 -3.37 35.33 -13.95
CA LEU A 60 -2.53 35.72 -12.83
C LEU A 60 -1.09 35.19 -13.02
N PRO A 61 -0.07 35.90 -12.51
CA PRO A 61 1.30 35.40 -12.51
C PRO A 61 1.41 34.04 -11.81
N SER A 62 2.37 33.22 -12.26
CA SER A 62 2.64 31.92 -11.62
C SER A 62 2.95 32.10 -10.14
N GLY A 63 2.40 31.22 -9.29
CA GLY A 63 2.56 31.24 -7.84
C GLY A 63 1.65 32.23 -7.11
N PHE A 64 0.87 33.07 -7.81
CA PHE A 64 -0.06 34.00 -7.18
C PHE A 64 -1.20 33.28 -6.45
N LEU A 65 -1.71 32.20 -7.05
CA LEU A 65 -2.68 31.31 -6.41
C LEU A 65 -2.00 30.02 -5.97
N PRO A 66 -2.33 29.52 -4.77
CA PRO A 66 -1.93 28.20 -4.39
C PRO A 66 -2.68 27.17 -5.24
N VAL A 67 -2.01 26.04 -5.47
CA VAL A 67 -2.60 24.89 -6.17
C VAL A 67 -2.95 23.80 -5.17
N SER A 68 -4.03 23.07 -5.43
CA SER A 68 -4.43 21.92 -4.64
C SER A 68 -4.85 20.76 -5.53
N ALA A 69 -4.54 19.54 -5.07
CA ALA A 69 -5.03 18.31 -5.67
C ALA A 69 -6.30 17.78 -4.96
N ASN A 70 -6.95 18.60 -4.12
CA ASN A 70 -8.14 18.20 -3.38
C ASN A 70 -9.21 19.30 -3.35
N VAL A 71 -10.47 18.88 -3.48
CA VAL A 71 -11.66 19.71 -3.28
C VAL A 71 -12.41 19.19 -2.06
N SER A 72 -12.86 20.08 -1.19
CA SER A 72 -13.66 19.72 -0.02
C SER A 72 -15.05 20.34 -0.10
N VAL A 73 -16.07 19.57 0.22
CA VAL A 73 -17.44 20.08 0.27
C VAL A 73 -18.08 19.64 1.58
N VAL A 74 -18.84 20.54 2.18
CA VAL A 74 -19.59 20.22 3.39
C VAL A 74 -21.00 19.81 2.99
N ILE A 75 -21.35 18.56 3.29
CA ILE A 75 -22.66 17.96 3.01
C ILE A 75 -23.22 17.50 4.35
N ASN A 76 -24.42 17.97 4.70
CA ASN A 76 -25.08 17.62 5.96
C ASN A 76 -24.19 17.79 7.21
N GLY A 77 -23.32 18.81 7.22
CA GLY A 77 -22.41 19.10 8.33
C GLY A 77 -21.11 18.28 8.34
N TYR A 78 -20.90 17.38 7.38
CA TYR A 78 -19.68 16.58 7.26
C TYR A 78 -18.84 17.03 6.08
N ALA A 79 -17.53 17.08 6.25
CA ALA A 79 -16.60 17.41 5.17
C ALA A 79 -16.28 16.18 4.33
N HIS A 80 -16.49 16.28 3.02
CA HIS A 80 -16.16 15.27 2.02
C HIS A 80 -14.99 15.75 1.18
N ASN A 81 -13.92 14.97 1.09
CA ASN A 81 -12.71 15.33 0.36
C ASN A 81 -12.56 14.46 -0.89
N TYR A 82 -12.42 15.12 -2.04
CA TYR A 82 -12.25 14.45 -3.33
C TYR A 82 -10.93 14.87 -3.96
N ALA A 83 -10.13 13.88 -4.36
CA ALA A 83 -8.85 14.12 -5.02
C ALA A 83 -9.06 14.42 -6.51
N LEU A 84 -8.37 15.45 -6.99
CA LEU A 84 -8.21 15.80 -8.39
C LEU A 84 -7.04 15.01 -8.99
N ALA A 85 -7.10 14.73 -10.29
CA ALA A 85 -5.97 14.16 -11.03
C ALA A 85 -4.81 15.14 -11.17
N ASP A 86 -5.14 16.43 -11.27
CA ASP A 86 -4.18 17.53 -11.44
C ASP A 86 -4.24 18.51 -10.26
N TYR A 87 -3.16 19.27 -10.09
CA TYR A 87 -3.11 20.38 -9.15
C TYR A 87 -3.77 21.60 -9.78
N LEU A 88 -4.95 21.99 -9.27
CA LEU A 88 -5.70 23.12 -9.79
C LEU A 88 -5.55 24.36 -8.89
N PRO A 89 -5.44 25.56 -9.47
CA PRO A 89 -5.37 26.80 -8.69
C PRO A 89 -6.69 27.07 -7.98
N GLY A 90 -6.64 27.70 -6.82
CA GLY A 90 -7.85 28.13 -6.12
C GLY A 90 -7.54 28.87 -4.82
N ASN A 91 -8.55 29.53 -4.27
CA ASN A 91 -8.46 30.05 -2.91
C ASN A 91 -8.56 28.87 -1.96
N VAL A 92 -7.41 28.48 -1.41
CA VAL A 92 -7.35 27.42 -0.41
C VAL A 92 -7.53 28.02 0.98
N ASN A 93 -8.60 27.62 1.64
CA ASN A 93 -8.69 27.84 3.08
C ASN A 93 -7.66 26.90 3.73
N ALA A 94 -6.63 27.48 4.34
CA ALA A 94 -5.78 26.73 5.23
C ALA A 94 -6.55 26.49 6.52
N HIS A 95 -6.94 25.25 6.80
CA HIS A 95 -7.39 24.93 8.16
C HIS A 95 -6.16 24.98 9.07
N TYR A 96 -6.20 25.88 10.05
CA TYR A 96 -5.15 26.01 11.07
C TYR A 96 -4.85 24.64 11.70
N GLY A 97 -3.61 24.16 11.56
CA GLY A 97 -3.08 22.99 12.25
C GLY A 97 -2.92 21.69 11.44
N SER A 98 -3.61 21.51 10.31
CA SER A 98 -3.54 20.24 9.55
C SER A 98 -2.63 20.27 8.33
N GLY A 99 -2.18 21.45 7.89
CA GLY A 99 -1.38 21.60 6.66
C GLY A 99 -2.16 21.31 5.36
N HIS A 100 -3.40 20.83 5.46
CA HIS A 100 -4.25 20.55 4.32
C HIS A 100 -5.02 21.79 3.88
N ARG A 101 -5.03 22.00 2.57
CA ARG A 101 -5.57 23.18 1.88
C ARG A 101 -6.69 22.72 0.96
N PHE A 102 -7.91 23.15 1.27
CA PHE A 102 -9.09 22.72 0.53
C PHE A 102 -9.81 23.90 -0.12
N LEU A 103 -10.43 23.61 -1.26
CA LEU A 103 -11.41 24.47 -1.90
C LEU A 103 -12.75 24.09 -1.29
N GLU A 104 -13.39 25.01 -0.57
CA GLU A 104 -14.56 24.69 0.28
C GLU A 104 -15.86 25.27 -0.30
N LYS A 105 -16.93 24.47 -0.29
CA LYS A 105 -18.29 24.95 -0.57
C LYS A 105 -19.32 24.19 0.28
N THR A 106 -20.21 24.95 0.89
CA THR A 106 -21.25 24.45 1.82
C THR A 106 -22.58 24.11 1.15
N SER A 107 -22.79 24.54 -0.11
CA SER A 107 -24.01 24.23 -0.86
C SER A 107 -23.67 23.87 -2.29
N ILE A 108 -23.91 22.60 -2.65
CA ILE A 108 -23.55 22.04 -3.97
C ILE A 108 -24.75 21.66 -4.84
N GLY A 109 -25.96 21.86 -4.34
CA GLY A 109 -27.21 21.48 -5.00
C GLY A 109 -27.49 19.98 -4.92
N ALA A 110 -28.79 19.63 -4.89
CA ALA A 110 -29.26 18.27 -4.62
C ALA A 110 -28.70 17.20 -5.57
N LYS A 111 -28.49 17.53 -6.85
CA LYS A 111 -27.96 16.59 -7.86
C LYS A 111 -26.52 16.19 -7.58
N LEU A 112 -25.64 17.14 -7.22
CA LEU A 112 -24.25 16.84 -6.92
C LEU A 112 -24.12 16.17 -5.55
N GLU A 113 -24.92 16.59 -4.57
CA GLU A 113 -25.00 15.93 -3.28
C GLU A 113 -25.38 14.44 -3.42
N ALA A 114 -26.41 14.11 -4.21
CA ALA A 114 -26.79 12.73 -4.46
C ALA A 114 -25.65 11.90 -5.10
N ARG A 115 -24.87 12.51 -6.01
CA ARG A 115 -23.70 11.86 -6.63
C ARG A 115 -22.57 11.63 -5.63
N CYS A 116 -22.28 12.61 -4.76
CA CYS A 116 -21.32 12.48 -3.67
C CYS A 116 -21.69 11.29 -2.77
N ASN A 117 -22.92 11.27 -2.29
CA ASN A 117 -23.42 10.22 -1.39
C ASN A 117 -23.39 8.83 -2.05
N ALA A 118 -23.79 8.72 -3.32
CA ALA A 118 -23.75 7.46 -4.05
C ALA A 118 -22.32 6.93 -4.23
N LEU A 119 -21.37 7.82 -4.57
CA LEU A 119 -19.98 7.43 -4.77
C LEU A 119 -19.28 7.06 -3.46
N ASP A 120 -19.61 7.75 -2.36
CA ASP A 120 -19.08 7.43 -1.04
C ASP A 120 -19.65 6.12 -0.49
N ALA A 121 -20.90 5.78 -0.81
CA ALA A 121 -21.45 4.45 -0.55
C ALA A 121 -20.70 3.37 -1.36
N GLU A 122 -20.53 3.57 -2.67
CA GLU A 122 -19.83 2.63 -3.56
C GLU A 122 -18.39 2.36 -3.08
N ASP A 123 -17.66 3.40 -2.66
CA ASP A 123 -16.31 3.25 -2.11
C ASP A 123 -16.28 2.54 -0.75
N ARG A 124 -17.29 2.77 0.10
CA ARG A 124 -17.39 2.07 1.40
C ARG A 124 -17.62 0.59 1.18
N ASP A 125 -18.51 0.23 0.27
CA ASP A 125 -18.81 -1.16 -0.08
C ASP A 125 -17.56 -1.84 -0.65
N TYR A 126 -16.89 -1.18 -1.63
CA TYR A 126 -15.62 -1.64 -2.18
C TYR A 126 -14.55 -1.88 -1.11
N LYS A 127 -14.35 -0.93 -0.18
CA LYS A 127 -13.37 -1.08 0.92
C LYS A 127 -13.71 -2.21 1.86
N THR A 128 -15.01 -2.40 2.14
CA THR A 128 -15.49 -3.48 3.00
C THR A 128 -15.21 -4.82 2.36
N ASP A 129 -15.56 -4.99 1.09
CA ASP A 129 -15.36 -6.22 0.34
C ASP A 129 -13.88 -6.52 0.13
N PHE A 130 -13.08 -5.51 -0.22
CA PHE A 130 -11.63 -5.65 -0.35
C PHE A 130 -10.98 -6.07 0.97
N SER A 131 -11.37 -5.46 2.08
CA SER A 131 -10.82 -5.77 3.41
C SER A 131 -11.16 -7.20 3.85
N LYS A 132 -12.42 -7.63 3.64
CA LYS A 132 -12.84 -9.01 3.92
C LYS A 132 -12.05 -10.01 3.07
N ALA A 133 -11.98 -9.79 1.76
CA ALA A 133 -11.22 -10.66 0.86
C ALA A 133 -9.73 -10.70 1.22
N LEU A 134 -9.14 -9.58 1.64
CA LEU A 134 -7.75 -9.53 2.10
C LEU A 134 -7.53 -10.41 3.33
N GLN A 135 -8.41 -10.30 4.33
CA GLN A 135 -8.32 -11.12 5.55
C GLN A 135 -8.45 -12.62 5.22
N GLU A 136 -9.38 -12.98 4.34
CA GLU A 136 -9.58 -14.38 3.90
C GLU A 136 -8.35 -14.92 3.17
N VAL A 137 -7.79 -14.15 2.22
CA VAL A 137 -6.59 -14.55 1.47
C VAL A 137 -5.37 -14.64 2.38
N GLU A 138 -5.17 -13.68 3.29
CA GLU A 138 -4.05 -13.73 4.24
C GLU A 138 -4.17 -14.91 5.21
N ALA A 139 -5.38 -15.21 5.69
CA ALA A 139 -5.64 -16.37 6.54
C ALA A 139 -5.36 -17.69 5.80
N ALA A 140 -5.81 -17.82 4.54
CA ALA A 140 -5.49 -18.98 3.71
C ALA A 140 -3.98 -19.12 3.48
N LEU A 141 -3.29 -18.02 3.15
CA LEU A 141 -1.85 -18.01 2.91
C LEU A 141 -1.01 -18.33 4.15
N ALA A 142 -1.53 -18.06 5.36
CA ALA A 142 -0.87 -18.40 6.61
C ALA A 142 -0.67 -19.91 6.80
N GLY A 143 -1.54 -20.74 6.21
CA GLY A 143 -1.47 -22.20 6.27
C GLY A 143 -0.34 -22.83 5.43
N PHE A 144 0.26 -22.09 4.49
CA PHE A 144 1.28 -22.60 3.59
C PHE A 144 2.70 -22.20 4.00
N ASN A 145 3.58 -23.19 4.19
CA ASN A 145 4.96 -22.96 4.61
C ASN A 145 5.96 -22.89 3.45
N THR A 146 5.68 -23.54 2.31
CA THR A 146 6.58 -23.61 1.15
C THR A 146 5.84 -23.37 -0.16
N TYR A 147 6.55 -22.96 -1.21
CA TYR A 147 5.95 -22.70 -2.53
C TYR A 147 5.34 -23.97 -3.12
N LYS A 148 5.97 -25.11 -2.89
CA LYS A 148 5.45 -26.43 -3.25
C LYS A 148 4.07 -26.66 -2.65
N GLN A 149 3.93 -26.50 -1.33
CA GLN A 149 2.66 -26.70 -0.63
C GLN A 149 1.58 -25.75 -1.15
N LEU A 150 1.93 -24.47 -1.36
CA LEU A 150 1.02 -23.46 -1.91
C LEU A 150 0.52 -23.86 -3.31
N LEU A 151 1.42 -24.24 -4.21
CA LEU A 151 1.06 -24.52 -5.61
C LEU A 151 0.38 -25.88 -5.80
N GLU A 152 0.60 -26.84 -4.89
CA GLU A 152 -0.13 -28.11 -4.87
C GLU A 152 -1.55 -27.93 -4.34
N SER A 153 -1.74 -27.11 -3.30
CA SER A 153 -3.07 -26.87 -2.72
C SER A 153 -3.88 -25.77 -3.42
N TRP A 154 -3.21 -24.80 -4.05
CA TRP A 154 -3.85 -23.65 -4.71
C TRP A 154 -3.13 -23.32 -6.03
N PRO A 155 -3.28 -24.14 -7.09
CA PRO A 155 -2.55 -23.97 -8.34
C PRO A 155 -2.88 -22.68 -9.10
N GLU A 156 -4.08 -22.13 -8.93
CA GLU A 156 -4.55 -20.90 -9.56
C GLU A 156 -3.75 -19.67 -9.14
N VAL A 157 -3.05 -19.72 -7.99
CA VAL A 157 -2.21 -18.61 -7.52
C VAL A 157 -0.92 -18.46 -8.33
N LYS A 158 -0.56 -19.46 -9.14
CA LYS A 158 0.69 -19.52 -9.91
C LYS A 158 1.05 -18.24 -10.68
N PRO A 159 0.11 -17.51 -11.35
CA PRO A 159 0.43 -16.27 -12.06
C PRO A 159 0.92 -15.14 -11.13
N PHE A 160 0.61 -15.22 -9.84
CA PHE A 160 0.91 -14.20 -8.85
C PHE A 160 2.17 -14.52 -8.01
N VAL A 161 2.80 -15.68 -8.23
CA VAL A 161 3.94 -16.15 -7.44
C VAL A 161 5.23 -16.09 -8.23
N GLU A 162 6.19 -15.30 -7.73
CA GLU A 162 7.57 -15.31 -8.21
C GLU A 162 8.40 -16.27 -7.37
N ILE A 163 8.63 -17.48 -7.89
CA ILE A 163 9.44 -18.48 -7.20
C ILE A 163 10.92 -18.10 -7.37
N PRO A 164 11.68 -17.90 -6.27
CA PRO A 164 13.10 -17.61 -6.37
C PRO A 164 13.84 -18.76 -7.06
N GLU A 165 14.83 -18.41 -7.86
CA GLU A 165 15.74 -19.40 -8.43
C GLU A 165 16.46 -20.15 -7.30
N ALA A 166 16.76 -21.43 -7.53
CA ALA A 166 17.60 -22.16 -6.60
C ALA A 166 18.97 -21.49 -6.58
N ALA A 167 19.23 -20.72 -5.52
CA ALA A 167 20.56 -20.22 -5.27
C ALA A 167 21.48 -21.44 -5.16
N ASN A 168 22.37 -21.61 -6.13
CA ASN A 168 23.55 -22.46 -6.02
C ASN A 168 24.43 -21.86 -4.92
N ARG A 169 24.00 -21.99 -3.66
CA ARG A 169 24.83 -21.71 -2.50
C ARG A 169 25.82 -22.86 -2.36
N GLN A 170 26.71 -22.99 -3.33
CA GLN A 170 28.09 -23.34 -3.02
C GLN A 170 28.71 -22.09 -2.38
N LEU A 171 28.21 -21.74 -1.18
CA LEU A 171 29.00 -20.87 -0.33
C LEU A 171 30.25 -21.69 -0.03
N PRO A 172 31.47 -21.22 -0.38
CA PRO A 172 32.66 -21.87 0.12
C PRO A 172 32.48 -21.93 1.63
N VAL A 173 32.62 -23.12 2.21
CA VAL A 173 32.60 -23.32 3.65
C VAL A 173 33.75 -22.46 4.17
N SER A 174 33.45 -21.21 4.53
CA SER A 174 34.39 -20.35 5.21
C SER A 174 34.65 -21.07 6.52
N LYS A 175 35.78 -21.77 6.59
CA LYS A 175 36.19 -22.51 7.78
C LYS A 175 36.13 -21.49 8.90
N VAL A 176 35.21 -21.68 9.83
CA VAL A 176 35.01 -20.77 10.96
C VAL A 176 36.34 -20.53 11.70
N ALA A 177 37.26 -21.49 11.62
CA ALA A 177 38.66 -21.36 12.03
C ALA A 177 39.43 -20.20 11.35
N ASP A 178 39.32 -20.02 10.03
CA ASP A 178 40.02 -18.97 9.28
C ASP A 178 39.42 -17.58 9.58
N LEU A 179 38.10 -17.51 9.79
CA LEU A 179 37.41 -16.30 10.25
C LEU A 179 37.79 -15.94 11.69
N ASN A 180 37.82 -16.90 12.60
CA ASN A 180 38.22 -16.67 13.99
C ASN A 180 39.69 -16.25 14.11
N ALA A 181 40.57 -16.84 13.28
CA ALA A 181 41.98 -16.44 13.20
C ALA A 181 42.15 -15.01 12.67
N ARG A 182 41.38 -14.61 11.65
CA ARG A 182 41.43 -13.24 11.11
C ARG A 182 40.81 -12.19 12.04
N LEU A 183 39.85 -12.59 12.87
CA LEU A 183 39.14 -11.69 13.79
C LEU A 183 39.71 -11.69 15.22
N ASN A 184 40.83 -12.38 15.46
CA ASN A 184 41.44 -12.56 16.80
C ASN A 184 40.43 -13.04 17.87
N LEU A 185 39.46 -13.85 17.45
CA LEU A 185 38.47 -14.39 18.37
C LEU A 185 39.02 -15.63 19.07
N PRO A 186 38.80 -15.80 20.38
CA PRO A 186 39.31 -16.95 21.12
C PRO A 186 38.68 -18.23 20.58
N VAL A 187 39.50 -19.11 20.03
CA VAL A 187 39.09 -20.45 19.62
C VAL A 187 38.92 -21.27 20.89
N LYS A 188 37.68 -21.48 21.34
CA LYS A 188 37.38 -22.41 22.45
C LYS A 188 37.81 -23.81 22.05
N THR A 189 39.03 -24.19 22.42
CA THR A 189 39.51 -25.55 22.26
C THR A 189 38.73 -26.45 23.20
N ALA A 190 38.36 -27.65 22.74
CA ALA A 190 37.50 -28.60 23.45
C ALA A 190 38.02 -29.00 24.85
N LYS A 191 39.24 -28.62 25.23
CA LYS A 191 39.83 -28.81 26.56
C LYS A 191 39.14 -27.99 27.65
N GLU A 192 38.52 -26.84 27.35
CA GLU A 192 37.85 -26.00 28.36
C GLU A 192 36.43 -26.48 28.74
N LYS A 193 35.76 -27.28 27.91
CA LYS A 193 34.42 -27.80 28.24
C LYS A 193 34.46 -28.84 29.37
N ARG A 194 35.59 -29.53 29.58
CA ARG A 194 35.70 -30.56 30.64
C ARG A 194 36.01 -29.99 32.02
N THR A 195 36.67 -28.85 32.13
CA THR A 195 37.00 -28.23 33.43
C THR A 195 35.89 -27.35 33.99
N ALA A 196 35.01 -26.80 33.14
CA ALA A 196 33.87 -26.00 33.61
C ALA A 196 32.72 -26.85 34.20
N SER A 197 32.51 -28.08 33.73
CA SER A 197 31.47 -28.98 34.29
C SER A 197 31.90 -29.66 35.59
N ALA A 198 33.20 -29.75 35.89
CA ALA A 198 33.70 -30.34 37.13
C ALA A 198 33.69 -29.37 38.33
N LYS A 199 33.61 -28.05 38.09
CA LYS A 199 33.66 -27.01 39.13
C LYS A 199 32.29 -26.51 39.61
N LYS A 200 31.19 -27.08 39.10
CA LYS A 200 29.81 -26.69 39.45
C LYS A 200 29.06 -27.75 40.27
N ALA A 201 29.78 -28.74 40.81
CA ALA A 201 29.24 -29.85 41.58
C ALA A 201 29.93 -30.04 42.95
N ALA A 202 30.58 -28.99 43.48
CA ALA A 202 31.14 -28.95 44.82
C ALA A 202 30.64 -27.70 45.55
#